data_AF-D2S3J4-F1
#
_entry.id   AF-D2S3J4-F1
#
_cell.length_a   1.000
_cell.length_b   1.000
_cell.length_c   1.000
_cell.angle_alpha   90.00
_cell.angle_beta   90.00
_cell.angle_gamma   90.00
#
_symmetry.space_group_name_H-M   'P 1'
#
loop_
_entity.id
_entity.type
_entity.pdbx_description
1 polymer ?
#
loop_
_entity_poly.entity_id
_entity_poly.type
_entity_poly.pdbx_seq_one_letter_code
_entity_poly.pdbx_strand_id
1 'polypeptide(L)'
;MSQSQQTARPIGRLQAQRDPLADCDDDQVLRCDDPTTGWRWFYEVRGDGRVERYHEYHGYGREIVPREHASETARLERVESVAVSRVHLAVARGDV
;
A
#
# COMPACT_ATOMS: atom_id res chain seq x y z
N MET A 1 23.76 -12.39 -10.34
CA MET A 1 22.67 -11.43 -10.60
C MET A 1 21.82 -11.40 -9.34
N SER A 2 21.86 -10.27 -8.62
CA SER A 2 21.31 -10.16 -7.28
C SER A 2 19.79 -10.09 -7.33
N GLN A 3 19.15 -11.04 -6.63
CA GLN A 3 17.73 -10.97 -6.34
C GLN A 3 17.49 -9.72 -5.51
N SER A 4 16.87 -8.70 -6.11
CA SER A 4 16.31 -7.57 -5.38
C SER A 4 15.20 -8.12 -4.50
N GLN A 5 15.56 -8.51 -3.27
CA GLN A 5 14.61 -8.89 -2.25
C GLN A 5 13.72 -7.66 -2.02
N GLN A 6 12.46 -7.73 -2.49
CA GLN A 6 11.41 -6.82 -2.06
C GLN A 6 11.47 -6.76 -0.53
N THR A 7 11.95 -5.66 0.02
CA THR A 7 11.89 -5.38 1.45
C THR A 7 10.45 -5.05 1.81
N ALA A 8 9.58 -6.06 1.74
CA ALA A 8 8.22 -6.00 2.25
C ALA A 8 8.28 -6.32 3.75
N ARG A 9 7.86 -5.37 4.58
CA ARG A 9 7.68 -5.61 6.02
C ARG A 9 6.22 -5.96 6.27
N PRO A 10 5.91 -7.14 6.86
CA PRO A 10 4.54 -7.48 7.20
C PRO A 10 4.03 -6.53 8.29
N ILE A 11 2.91 -5.85 8.02
CA ILE A 11 2.17 -5.12 9.04
C ILE A 11 1.41 -6.19 9.83
N GLY A 12 1.82 -6.47 11.07
CA GLY A 12 1.30 -7.59 11.84
C GLY A 12 -0.22 -7.55 11.99
N ARG A 13 -0.90 -8.66 11.65
CA ARG A 13 -2.36 -8.90 11.74
C ARG A 13 -2.98 -8.62 13.12
N LEU A 14 -2.17 -8.44 14.16
CA LEU A 14 -2.55 -8.32 15.57
C LEU A 14 -2.95 -6.90 16.02
N GLN A 15 -2.94 -5.92 15.13
CA GLN A 15 -3.21 -4.52 15.50
C GLN A 15 -4.38 -3.93 14.72
N ALA A 16 -5.57 -4.52 14.86
CA ALA A 16 -6.83 -3.97 14.34
C ALA A 16 -7.13 -2.52 14.81
N GLN A 17 -6.40 -2.00 15.80
CA GLN A 17 -6.52 -0.63 16.31
C GLN A 17 -5.44 0.35 15.83
N ARG A 18 -4.40 -0.11 15.12
CA ARG A 18 -3.29 0.76 14.73
C ARG A 18 -3.43 1.17 13.27
N ASP A 19 -3.20 2.44 13.03
CA ASP A 19 -3.23 3.04 11.70
C ASP A 19 -2.11 2.41 10.83
N PRO A 20 -2.44 1.64 9.78
CA PRO A 20 -1.45 0.92 8.98
C PRO A 20 -0.54 1.86 8.19
N LEU A 21 -0.96 3.10 7.97
CA LEU A 21 -0.13 4.13 7.34
C LEU A 21 0.85 4.78 8.34
N ALA A 22 0.69 4.56 9.64
CA ALA A 22 1.65 5.03 10.65
C ALA A 22 2.92 4.16 10.70
N ASP A 23 2.84 2.93 10.21
CA ASP A 23 3.97 2.00 10.10
C ASP A 23 4.69 2.12 8.73
N CYS A 24 4.24 3.01 7.84
CA CYS A 24 4.91 3.31 6.58
C CYS A 24 5.86 4.51 6.74
N ASP A 25 7.11 4.34 6.31
CA ASP A 25 8.07 5.43 6.18
C ASP A 25 7.71 6.37 4.99
N ASP A 26 8.33 7.55 4.91
CA ASP A 26 8.03 8.58 3.88
C ASP A 26 8.24 8.07 2.43
N ASP A 27 9.20 7.16 2.24
CA ASP A 27 9.48 6.52 0.95
C ASP A 27 8.64 5.24 0.71
N GLN A 28 7.78 4.85 1.64
CA GLN A 28 6.98 3.63 1.55
C GLN A 28 5.52 3.95 1.22
N VAL A 29 4.84 2.92 0.72
CA VAL A 29 3.39 2.92 0.51
C VAL A 29 2.83 1.64 1.09
N LEU A 30 1.59 1.70 1.57
CA LEU A 30 0.87 0.54 2.06
C LEU A 30 0.28 -0.22 0.88
N ARG A 31 0.67 -1.48 0.70
CA ARG A 31 0.06 -2.40 -0.27
C ARG A 31 -0.96 -3.26 0.45
N CYS A 32 -2.18 -3.29 -0.07
CA CYS A 32 -3.27 -4.16 0.37
C CYS A 32 -3.64 -5.12 -0.76
N ASP A 33 -3.35 -6.41 -0.60
CA ASP A 33 -3.82 -7.46 -1.51
C ASP A 33 -5.15 -8.03 -0.98
N ASP A 34 -6.23 -7.86 -1.75
CA ASP A 34 -7.52 -8.50 -1.49
C ASP A 34 -7.65 -9.78 -2.33
N PRO A 35 -7.52 -10.97 -1.74
CA PRO A 35 -7.63 -12.24 -2.47
C PRO A 35 -9.08 -12.57 -2.87
N THR A 36 -10.07 -11.84 -2.36
CA THR A 36 -11.49 -12.05 -2.72
C THR A 36 -11.78 -11.54 -4.11
N THR A 37 -11.27 -10.34 -4.42
CA THR A 37 -11.42 -9.68 -5.72
C THR A 37 -10.20 -9.89 -6.62
N GLY A 38 -9.07 -10.31 -6.06
CA GLY A 38 -7.77 -10.35 -6.74
C GLY A 38 -7.15 -8.96 -6.92
N TRP A 39 -7.65 -7.95 -6.23
CA TRP A 39 -7.22 -6.57 -6.40
C TRP A 39 -6.05 -6.23 -5.47
N ARG A 40 -5.13 -5.43 -6.00
CA ARG A 40 -3.99 -4.89 -5.24
C ARG A 40 -4.07 -3.38 -5.17
N TRP A 41 -4.45 -2.89 -4.01
CA TRP A 41 -4.49 -1.46 -3.71
C TRP A 41 -3.18 -0.99 -3.11
N PHE A 42 -2.83 0.24 -3.44
CA PHE A 42 -1.70 0.96 -2.87
C PHE A 42 -2.21 2.26 -2.26
N TYR A 43 -1.74 2.56 -1.04
CA TYR A 43 -2.04 3.79 -0.32
C TYR A 43 -0.74 4.54 -0.02
N GLU A 44 -0.64 5.78 -0.47
CA GLU A 44 0.52 6.65 -0.30
C GLU A 44 0.13 7.89 0.53
N VAL A 45 0.93 8.24 1.55
CA VAL A 45 0.78 9.53 2.24
C VAL A 45 1.62 10.57 1.51
N ARG A 46 1.00 11.65 1.06
CA ARG A 46 1.68 12.79 0.44
C ARG A 46 2.26 13.73 1.49
N GLY A 47 3.21 14.57 1.08
CA GLY A 47 3.88 15.53 1.98
C GLY A 47 2.93 16.54 2.64
N ASP A 48 1.72 16.73 2.11
CA ASP A 48 0.64 17.54 2.71
C ASP A 48 -0.31 16.74 3.62
N GLY A 49 0.00 15.48 3.90
CA GLY A 49 -0.78 14.59 4.79
C GLY A 49 -2.00 13.93 4.14
N ARG A 50 -2.29 14.23 2.87
CA ARG A 50 -3.35 13.56 2.11
C ARG A 50 -2.95 12.13 1.75
N VAL A 51 -3.94 11.24 1.70
CA VAL A 51 -3.74 9.84 1.30
C VAL A 51 -4.22 9.66 -0.12
N GLU A 52 -3.36 9.12 -0.97
CA GLU A 52 -3.71 8.68 -2.32
C GLU A 52 -3.90 7.18 -2.35
N ARG A 53 -5.01 6.74 -2.95
CA ARG A 53 -5.25 5.35 -3.32
C ARG A 53 -5.07 5.18 -4.82
N TYR A 54 -4.38 4.11 -5.22
CA TYR A 54 -4.28 3.70 -6.62
C TYR A 54 -4.12 2.19 -6.76
N HIS A 55 -4.31 1.68 -7.97
CA HIS A 55 -4.21 0.26 -8.31
C HIS A 55 -3.13 0.05 -9.40
N GLU A 56 -2.64 -1.18 -9.58
CA GLU A 56 -1.68 -1.50 -10.67
C GLU A 56 -2.33 -1.62 -12.06
N TYR A 57 -3.64 -1.84 -12.10
CA TYR A 57 -4.40 -2.04 -13.34
C TYR A 57 -4.64 -0.72 -14.08
N HIS A 58 -4.28 -0.68 -15.36
CA HIS A 58 -4.55 0.45 -16.25
C HIS A 58 -6.04 0.80 -16.27
N GLY A 59 -6.38 2.03 -15.88
CA GLY A 59 -7.75 2.54 -15.80
C GLY A 59 -8.19 2.96 -14.40
N TYR A 60 -7.47 2.52 -13.36
CA TYR A 60 -7.67 3.01 -11.99
C TYR A 60 -6.66 4.12 -11.69
N GLY A 61 -7.11 5.36 -11.89
CA GLY A 61 -6.32 6.56 -11.57
C GLY A 61 -6.04 6.70 -10.07
N ARG A 62 -5.12 7.61 -9.74
CA ARG A 62 -4.89 8.02 -8.35
C ARG A 62 -6.09 8.80 -7.84
N GLU A 63 -6.58 8.46 -6.67
CA GLU A 63 -7.71 9.11 -6.00
C GLU A 63 -7.29 9.58 -4.60
N ILE A 64 -7.67 10.80 -4.21
CA ILE A 64 -7.50 11.26 -2.83
C ILE A 64 -8.60 10.63 -1.98
N VAL A 65 -8.21 9.84 -0.97
CA VAL A 65 -9.13 9.19 -0.04
C VAL A 65 -8.87 9.65 1.39
N PRO A 66 -9.89 9.60 2.27
CA PRO A 66 -9.68 9.75 3.71
C PRO A 66 -8.68 8.71 4.24
N ARG A 67 -7.88 9.09 5.25
CA ARG A 67 -6.90 8.19 5.88
C ARG A 67 -7.53 6.93 6.47
N GLU A 68 -8.77 7.05 6.98
CA GLU A 68 -9.54 5.92 7.51
C GLU A 68 -9.81 4.84 6.46
N HIS A 69 -9.89 5.19 5.17
CA HIS A 69 -10.17 4.25 4.08
C HIS A 69 -9.08 3.18 3.94
N ALA A 70 -7.81 3.56 4.18
CA ALA A 70 -6.69 2.62 4.21
C ALA A 70 -6.80 1.66 5.41
N SER A 71 -7.24 2.18 6.57
CA SER A 71 -7.48 1.37 7.77
C SER A 71 -8.65 0.40 7.57
N GLU A 72 -9.75 0.85 6.97
CA GLU A 72 -10.90 0.00 6.64
C GLU A 72 -10.51 -1.13 5.69
N THR A 73 -9.73 -0.82 4.65
CA THR A 73 -9.24 -1.82 3.69
C THR A 73 -8.32 -2.84 4.36
N ALA A 74 -7.37 -2.39 5.18
CA ALA A 74 -6.44 -3.28 5.89
C ALA A 74 -7.14 -4.15 6.95
N ARG A 75 -8.33 -3.77 7.42
CA ARG A 75 -9.13 -4.54 8.39
C ARG A 75 -9.98 -5.63 7.76
N LEU A 76 -10.12 -5.67 6.44
CA LEU A 76 -10.86 -6.74 5.76
C LEU A 76 -10.17 -8.08 6.06
N GLU A 77 -10.93 -9.09 6.52
CA GLU A 77 -10.37 -10.33 7.10
C GLU A 77 -9.38 -11.08 6.19
N ARG A 78 -9.56 -10.91 4.88
CA ARG A 78 -8.78 -11.57 3.84
C ARG A 78 -7.69 -10.69 3.25
N VAL A 79 -7.68 -9.40 3.55
CA VAL A 79 -6.68 -8.48 3.01
C VAL A 79 -5.36 -8.68 3.73
N GLU A 80 -4.29 -8.85 2.94
CA GLU A 80 -2.93 -8.79 3.45
C GLU A 80 -2.37 -7.39 3.21
N SER A 81 -1.92 -6.73 4.30
CA SER A 81 -1.33 -5.40 4.25
C SER A 81 0.17 -5.43 4.53
N VAL A 82 0.97 -4.85 3.64
CA VAL A 82 2.43 -4.76 3.78
C VAL A 82 2.93 -3.38 3.38
N ALA A 83 3.96 -2.87 4.05
CA ALA A 83 4.65 -1.66 3.60
C ALA A 83 5.66 -2.02 2.50
N VAL A 84 5.64 -1.28 1.39
CA VAL A 84 6.53 -1.47 0.23
C VAL A 84 7.16 -0.16 -0.20
N SER A 85 8.42 -0.19 -0.60
CA SER A 85 9.15 1.01 -1.04
C SER A 85 8.61 1.56 -2.37
N ARG A 86 8.38 2.87 -2.44
CA ARG A 86 7.88 3.63 -3.60
C ARG A 86 8.83 3.52 -4.79
N VAL A 87 10.14 3.56 -4.56
CA VAL A 87 11.16 3.45 -5.62
C VAL A 87 11.06 2.09 -6.31
N HIS A 88 10.94 1.02 -5.54
CA HIS A 88 10.80 -0.34 -6.09
C HIS A 88 9.49 -0.51 -6.87
N LEU A 89 8.41 0.16 -6.46
CA LEU A 89 7.16 0.17 -7.22
C LEU A 89 7.26 0.96 -8.53
N ALA A 90 7.94 2.11 -8.53
CA ALA A 90 8.15 2.90 -9.76
C ALA A 90 8.94 2.10 -10.80
N VAL A 91 10.00 1.39 -10.36
CA VAL A 91 10.77 0.49 -11.21
C VAL A 91 9.89 -0.64 -11.76
N ALA A 92 9.06 -1.27 -10.91
CA ALA A 92 8.17 -2.35 -11.33
C ALA A 92 7.09 -1.91 -12.33
N ARG A 93 6.72 -0.62 -12.31
CA ARG A 93 5.75 -0.02 -13.25
C ARG A 93 6.38 0.48 -14.54
N GLY A 94 7.71 0.49 -14.65
CA GLY A 94 8.41 1.05 -15.80
C GLY A 94 8.36 2.59 -15.86
N ASP A 95 8.15 3.25 -14.73
CA ASP A 95 8.15 4.72 -14.60
C ASP A 95 9.57 5.33 -14.48
N VAL A 96 10.64 4.55 -14.77
CA VAL A 96 12.06 4.95 -14.64
C VAL A 96 12.88 4.72 -15.89
#